data_AF-A0A170X6Z8-F1
#
_entry.id   AF-A0A170X6Z8-F1
#
_cell.length_a   1.000
_cell.length_b   1.000
_cell.length_c   1.000
_cell.angle_alpha   90.00
_cell.angle_beta   90.00
_cell.angle_gamma   90.00
#
_symmetry.space_group_name_H-M   'P 1'
#
loop_
_entity.id
_entity.type
_entity.pdbx_description
1 polymer ?
#
loop_
_entity_poly.entity_id
_entity_poly.type
_entity_poly.pdbx_seq_one_letter_code
_entity_poly.pdbx_strand_id
1 'polypeptide(L)' 'MCSFLEWKDLKIVYKRYASLYFCCAIEQNDNELLTLEVIHRYVELLDKYFGSVCELDIIFNFEKAYFILDELLLGGEIQ' A
#
# COMPACT_ATOMS: atom_id res chain seq x y z
N MET A 1 -2.41 -17.96 -2.77
CA MET A 1 -1.73 -17.07 -3.74
C MET A 1 -0.59 -16.42 -2.97
N CYS A 2 0.66 -16.52 -3.44
CA CYS A 2 1.78 -15.89 -2.74
C CYS A 2 1.66 -14.36 -2.85
N SER A 3 1.89 -13.63 -1.77
CA SER A 3 1.89 -12.16 -1.74
C SER A 3 3.28 -11.56 -1.98
N PHE A 4 4.27 -12.40 -2.27
CA PHE A 4 5.67 -12.03 -2.41
C PHE A 4 6.21 -12.54 -3.74
N LEU A 5 6.93 -11.69 -4.44
CA LEU A 5 7.59 -11.99 -5.69
C LEU A 5 9.01 -11.43 -5.65
N GLU A 6 10.01 -12.27 -5.84
CA GLU A 6 11.37 -11.80 -6.08
C GLU A 6 11.46 -11.23 -7.50
N TRP A 7 11.92 -9.99 -7.61
CA TRP A 7 12.10 -9.32 -8.89
C TRP A 7 13.39 -8.52 -8.90
N LYS A 8 14.39 -9.04 -9.64
CA LYS A 8 15.76 -8.52 -9.63
C LYS A 8 16.31 -8.54 -8.18
N ASP A 9 16.93 -7.44 -7.75
CA ASP A 9 17.50 -7.28 -6.42
C ASP A 9 16.47 -6.79 -5.37
N LEU A 10 15.18 -6.78 -5.70
CA LEU A 10 14.10 -6.34 -4.81
C LEU A 10 13.09 -7.46 -4.54
N LYS A 11 12.36 -7.33 -3.42
CA LYS A 11 11.17 -8.14 -3.11
C LYS A 11 9.94 -7.29 -3.36
N ILE A 12 9.04 -7.78 -4.21
CA ILE A 12 7.73 -7.16 -4.45
C ILE A 12 6.73 -7.78 -3.51
N VAL A 13 6.22 -6.97 -2.60
CA VAL A 13 5.11 -7.32 -1.71
C VAL A 13 3.84 -6.76 -2.31
N TYR A 14 2.84 -7.59 -2.56
CA TYR A 14 1.58 -7.14 -3.14
C TYR A 14 0.37 -7.84 -2.54
N LYS A 15 -0.75 -7.10 -2.52
CA LYS A 15 -2.02 -7.59 -2.01
C LYS A 15 -3.18 -6.98 -2.80
N ARG A 16 -4.18 -7.82 -3.09
CA ARG A 16 -5.41 -7.38 -3.73
C ARG A 16 -6.45 -7.00 -2.68
N TYR A 17 -7.04 -5.83 -2.81
CA TYR A 17 -8.20 -5.37 -2.06
C TYR A 17 -9.31 -5.02 -3.06
N ALA A 18 -10.44 -5.72 -2.99
CA ALA A 18 -11.51 -5.67 -3.99
C ALA A 18 -10.97 -5.88 -5.43
N SER A 19 -11.11 -4.88 -6.29
CA SER A 19 -10.65 -4.85 -7.69
C SER A 19 -9.23 -4.27 -7.86
N LEU A 20 -8.64 -3.69 -6.81
CA LEU A 20 -7.35 -3.00 -6.85
C LEU A 20 -6.21 -3.88 -6.34
N TYR A 21 -5.04 -3.73 -6.96
CA TYR A 21 -3.78 -4.30 -6.50
C TYR A 21 -2.92 -3.20 -5.89
N PHE A 22 -2.44 -3.43 -4.68
CA PHE A 22 -1.46 -2.61 -3.99
C PHE A 22 -0.13 -3.35 -4.00
N CYS A 23 0.96 -2.64 -4.27
CA CYS A 23 2.29 -3.23 -4.26
C CYS A 23 3.34 -2.26 -3.69
N CYS A 24 4.35 -2.84 -3.06
CA CYS A 24 5.55 -2.17 -2.57
C CYS A 24 6.77 -2.97 -3.04
N ALA A 25 7.85 -2.27 -3.38
CA ALA A 25 9.15 -2.88 -3.61
C ALA A 25 10.03 -2.58 -2.39
N ILE A 26 10.59 -3.63 -1.78
CA ILE A 26 11.41 -3.55 -0.57
C ILE A 26 12.76 -4.22 -0.79
N GLU A 27 13.72 -3.91 0.07
CA GLU A 27 15.05 -4.52 0.03
C GLU A 27 14.99 -6.00 0.47
N GLN A 28 16.01 -6.78 0.10
CA GLN A 28 16.07 -8.21 0.40
C GLN A 28 16.05 -8.53 1.91
N ASN A 29 16.52 -7.60 2.74
CA ASN A 29 16.60 -7.78 4.18
C ASN A 29 15.36 -7.25 4.92
N ASP A 30 14.46 -6.57 4.23
CA ASP A 30 13.25 -6.00 4.83
C ASP A 30 12.21 -7.08 5.13
N ASN A 31 11.38 -6.80 6.13
CA ASN A 31 10.33 -7.71 6.56
C ASN A 31 9.10 -7.61 5.65
N GLU A 32 8.80 -8.69 4.93
CA GLU A 32 7.68 -8.72 3.98
C GLU A 32 6.32 -8.65 4.69
N LEU A 33 6.21 -9.20 5.90
CA LEU A 33 4.97 -9.16 6.69
C LEU A 33 4.69 -7.76 7.22
N LEU A 34 5.73 -7.04 7.65
CA LEU A 34 5.60 -5.64 8.04
C LEU A 34 5.13 -4.79 6.85
N THR A 35 5.68 -5.04 5.67
CA THR A 35 5.26 -4.34 4.44
C THR A 35 3.80 -4.64 4.08
N LEU A 36 3.34 -5.89 4.25
CA LEU A 36 1.92 -6.21 4.09
C LEU A 36 1.03 -5.48 5.11
N GLU A 37 1.53 -5.29 6.34
CA GLU A 37 0.83 -4.52 7.37
C GLU A 37 0.76 -3.04 7.01
N VAL A 38 1.82 -2.46 6.43
CA VAL A 38 1.82 -1.09 5.90
C VAL A 38 0.76 -0.93 4.80
N ILE A 39 0.73 -1.84 3.82
CA ILE A 39 -0.30 -1.84 2.77
C ILE A 39 -1.69 -1.91 3.40
N HIS A 40 -1.87 -2.79 4.39
CA HIS A 40 -3.17 -2.93 5.05
C HIS A 40 -3.59 -1.66 5.79
N ARG A 41 -2.67 -1.05 6.55
CA ARG A 41 -2.88 0.19 7.28
C ARG A 41 -3.26 1.33 6.33
N TYR A 42 -2.59 1.43 5.18
CA TYR A 42 -2.92 2.44 4.18
C TYR A 42 -4.35 2.26 3.65
N VAL A 43 -4.77 1.03 3.35
CA VAL A 43 -6.14 0.74 2.91
C VAL A 43 -7.17 1.07 4.00
N GLU A 44 -6.88 0.79 5.27
CA GLU A 44 -7.75 1.19 6.39
C GLU A 44 -7.88 2.70 6.54
N LEU A 45 -6.79 3.45 6.33
CA LEU A 45 -6.83 4.92 6.36
C LEU A 45 -7.67 5.49 5.21
N LEU A 46 -7.53 4.92 4.01
CA LEU A 46 -8.37 5.26 2.87
C LEU A 46 -9.84 4.99 3.17
N ASP A 47 -10.16 3.80 3.69
CA ASP A 47 -11.55 3.43 4.01
C ASP A 47 -12.16 4.32 5.10
N LYS A 48 -11.37 4.66 6.13
CA LYS A 48 -11.78 5.59 7.18
C LYS A 48 -11.99 7.02 6.66
N TYR A 49 -11.18 7.46 5.70
CA TYR A 49 -11.28 8.80 5.12
C TYR A 49 -12.49 8.95 4.18
N PHE A 50 -12.68 7.99 3.26
CA PHE A 50 -13.75 8.05 2.25
C PHE A 50 -15.09 7.50 2.76
N GLY A 51 -15.09 6.66 3.80
CA GLY A 51 -16.29 6.06 4.38
C GLY A 51 -16.91 5.01 3.45
N SER A 52 -16.27 3.84 3.36
CA SER A 52 -16.46 2.80 2.32
C SER A 52 -15.77 3.17 1.01
N VAL A 53 -14.44 3.09 0.99
CA VAL A 53 -13.63 3.45 -0.18
C VAL A 53 -13.93 2.52 -1.37
N CYS A 54 -14.10 3.11 -2.56
CA CYS A 54 -14.10 2.37 -3.82
C CYS A 54 -12.98 2.85 -4.75
N GLU A 55 -12.70 2.07 -5.81
CA GLU A 55 -11.68 2.41 -6.80
C GLU A 55 -11.91 3.77 -7.48
N LEU A 56 -13.18 4.16 -7.68
CA LEU A 56 -13.50 5.45 -8.28
C LEU A 56 -13.13 6.62 -7.36
N ASP A 57 -13.27 6.47 -6.04
CA ASP A 57 -12.88 7.51 -5.08
C ASP A 57 -11.38 7.81 -5.20
N ILE A 58 -10.56 6.76 -5.33
CA ILE A 58 -9.11 6.87 -5.51
C ILE A 58 -8.78 7.48 -6.89
N ILE A 59 -9.47 7.07 -7.96
CA ILE A 59 -9.23 7.60 -9.32
C ILE A 59 -9.57 9.10 -9.39
N PHE A 60 -10.68 9.53 -8.80
CA PHE A 60 -11.14 10.91 -8.86
C PHE A 60 -10.51 11.82 -7.80
N ASN A 61 -9.94 11.27 -6.73
CA ASN A 61 -9.31 12.02 -5.65
C ASN A 61 -7.89 11.51 -5.36
N PHE A 62 -7.11 11.23 -6.40
CA PHE A 62 -5.77 10.63 -6.25
C PHE A 62 -4.86 11.53 -5.41
N GLU A 63 -5.02 12.85 -5.50
CA GLU A 63 -4.30 13.83 -4.69
C GLU A 63 -4.53 13.63 -3.19
N LYS A 64 -5.74 13.24 -2.77
CA LYS A 64 -6.04 12.94 -1.37
C LYS A 64 -5.43 11.60 -0.95
N ALA A 65 -5.42 10.62 -1.84
CA ALA A 65 -4.77 9.34 -1.60
C ALA A 65 -3.25 9.55 -1.39
N TYR A 66 -2.60 10.35 -2.24
CA TYR A 66 -1.19 10.73 -2.04
C TYR A 66 -0.97 11.46 -0.72
N PHE A 67 -1.82 12.43 -0.39
CA PHE A 67 -1.70 13.13 0.90
C PHE A 67 -1.81 12.17 2.10
N ILE A 68 -2.75 11.22 2.09
CA ILE A 68 -2.87 10.20 3.15
C ILE A 68 -1.64 9.29 3.19
N LEU A 69 -1.06 8.97 2.02
CA LEU A 69 0.16 8.17 1.94
C LEU A 69 1.36 8.91 2.52
N ASP A 70 1.51 10.20 2.22
CA ASP A 70 2.58 11.04 2.74
C ASP A 70 2.49 11.24 4.27
N GLU A 71 1.27 11.26 4.82
CA GLU A 71 1.06 11.28 6.28
C GLU A 71 1.37 9.93 6.95
N LEU A 72 1.35 8.82 6.19
CA LEU A 72 1.66 7.48 6.70
C LEU A 72 3.15 7.13 6.55
N LEU A 73 3.75 7.51 5.41
CA LEU A 73 5.10 7.13 5.02
C LEU A 73 5.94 8.36 4.72
N LEU A 74 7.13 8.43 5.31
CA LEU A 74 8.12 9.44 5.00
C LEU A 74 9.43 8.78 4.57
N GLY A 75 9.83 9.01 3.32
CA GLY A 75 11.06 8.43 2.78
C GLY A 75 11.05 6.90 2.63
N GLY A 76 9.87 6.28 2.59
CA GLY A 76 9.71 4.82 2.48
C GLY A 76 9.50 4.10 3.82
N GLU A 77 9.62 4.82 4.94
CA GLU A 77 9.43 4.30 6.29
C GLU A 77 8.13 4.81 6.91
N ILE A 78 7.56 4.04 7.84
CA ILE A 78 6.43 4.51 8.65
C ILE A 78 6.90 5.69 9.51
N GLN A 79 6.13 6.79 9.49
CA GLN A 79 6.35 7.96 10.37
C GLN A 79 5.93 7.69 11.81
#